data_AF-A0A2T6E6A3-F1
#
_entry.id   AF-A0A2T6E6A3-F1
#
_cell.length_a   1.000
_cell.length_b   1.000
_cell.length_c   1.000
_cell.angle_alpha   90.00
_cell.angle_beta   90.00
_cell.angle_gamma   90.00
#
_symmetry.space_group_name_H-M   'P 1'
#
loop_
_entity.id
_entity.type
_entity.pdbx_description
1 polymer ?
#
loop_
_entity_poly.entity_id
_entity_poly.type
_entity_poly.pdbx_seq_one_letter_code
_entity_poly.pdbx_strand_id
1 'polypeptide(L)'
;MLRLLGLTLATALYTVMLTAPVSAENHPCTGAGLPLTTEGAVVQAAECLYSGRVVKVERAGSGSNWVYRLRILLEGGRVRSVDFDPASGQPVNPADRP
;
A
#
# COMPACT_ATOMS: atom_id res chain seq x y z
N MET A 1 -47.43 -2.21 53.76
CA MET A 1 -47.79 -1.68 52.44
C MET A 1 -46.53 -1.12 51.79
N LEU A 2 -46.21 -1.60 50.60
CA LEU A 2 -44.97 -1.43 49.83
C LEU A 2 -45.11 -0.22 48.87
N ARG A 3 -44.11 0.66 48.76
CA ARG A 3 -43.92 1.66 47.68
C ARG A 3 -42.50 2.25 47.79
N LEU A 4 -41.47 1.66 47.15
CA LEU A 4 -40.98 1.79 45.77
C LEU A 4 -40.38 3.16 45.38
N LEU A 5 -39.07 3.11 45.07
CA LEU A 5 -38.26 3.86 44.10
C LEU A 5 -38.02 5.38 44.31
N GLY A 6 -36.85 5.95 44.01
CA GLY A 6 -35.77 5.40 43.18
C GLY A 6 -34.44 6.14 43.38
N LEU A 7 -33.37 5.35 43.52
CA LEU A 7 -32.02 5.79 43.21
C LEU A 7 -31.85 5.71 41.69
N THR A 8 -31.83 6.86 41.02
CA THR A 8 -31.35 6.94 39.64
C THR A 8 -29.83 6.89 39.65
N LEU A 9 -29.26 5.69 39.51
CA LEU A 9 -27.87 5.51 39.11
C LEU A 9 -27.71 6.09 37.69
N ALA A 10 -27.08 7.26 37.60
CA ALA A 10 -26.64 7.82 36.33
C ALA A 10 -25.39 7.06 35.86
N THR A 11 -25.58 5.97 35.12
CA THR A 11 -24.51 5.30 34.38
C THR A 11 -24.10 6.17 33.20
N ALA A 12 -23.06 6.99 33.39
CA ALA A 12 -22.39 7.68 32.30
C ALA A 12 -21.62 6.64 31.45
N LEU A 13 -22.20 6.26 30.31
CA LEU A 13 -21.51 5.47 29.29
C LEU A 13 -20.41 6.32 28.65
N TYR A 14 -19.17 6.10 29.09
CA TYR A 14 -17.97 6.61 28.44
C TYR A 14 -17.67 5.72 27.22
N THR A 15 -18.15 6.10 26.04
CA THR A 15 -17.75 5.45 24.78
C THR A 15 -16.36 5.92 24.40
N VAL A 16 -15.34 5.17 24.82
CA VAL A 16 -13.96 5.32 24.31
C VAL A 16 -13.96 4.86 22.85
N MET A 17 -13.95 5.81 21.91
CA MET A 17 -13.63 5.51 20.52
C MET A 17 -12.14 5.19 20.42
N LEU A 18 -11.80 3.91 20.35
CA LEU A 18 -10.47 3.43 19.98
C LEU A 18 -10.29 3.60 18.46
N THR A 19 -9.76 4.74 18.03
CA THR A 19 -9.20 4.86 16.68
C THR A 19 -7.82 4.20 16.68
N ALA A 20 -7.73 2.98 16.17
CA ALA A 20 -6.42 2.37 15.94
C ALA A 20 -5.67 3.17 14.87
N PRO A 21 -4.38 3.50 15.06
CA PRO A 21 -3.58 4.06 14.00
C PRO A 21 -3.47 3.02 12.89
N VAL A 22 -3.82 3.39 11.65
CA VAL A 22 -3.39 2.64 10.48
C VAL A 22 -1.87 2.73 10.49
N SER A 23 -1.20 1.63 10.84
CA SER A 23 0.24 1.53 10.65
C SER A 23 0.50 1.71 9.16
N ALA A 24 1.09 2.85 8.79
CA ALA A 24 1.65 3.01 7.46
C ALA A 24 2.77 1.98 7.32
N GLU A 25 2.52 0.91 6.57
CA GLU A 25 3.55 -0.06 6.23
C GLU A 25 4.60 0.64 5.36
N ASN A 26 5.87 0.33 5.62
CA ASN A 26 6.98 0.88 4.84
C ASN A 26 7.47 -0.16 3.84
N HIS A 27 7.84 0.29 2.64
CA HIS A 27 8.41 -0.57 1.61
C HIS A 27 9.71 -1.20 2.13
N PRO A 28 9.85 -2.54 2.09
CA PRO A 28 10.91 -3.26 2.80
C PRO A 28 12.33 -2.94 2.30
N CYS A 29 12.46 -2.47 1.05
CA CYS A 29 13.76 -2.18 0.45
C CYS A 29 14.15 -0.70 0.58
N THR A 30 13.19 0.22 0.52
CA THR A 30 13.46 1.68 0.44
C THR A 30 13.04 2.44 1.69
N GLY A 31 12.25 1.84 2.58
CA GLY A 31 11.68 2.50 3.75
C GLY A 31 10.60 3.55 3.43
N ALA A 32 10.19 3.69 2.16
CA ALA A 32 9.15 4.62 1.76
C ALA A 32 7.79 4.18 2.32
N GLY A 33 6.97 5.12 2.79
CA GLY A 33 5.62 4.82 3.26
C GLY A 33 4.71 4.33 2.12
N LEU A 34 3.95 3.27 2.37
CA LEU A 34 2.94 2.74 1.46
C LEU A 34 1.60 3.45 1.65
N PRO A 35 0.79 3.62 0.58
CA PRO A 35 1.09 3.28 -0.81
C PRO A 35 2.14 4.21 -1.42
N LEU A 36 2.88 3.74 -2.42
CA LEU A 36 3.82 4.57 -3.18
C LEU A 36 3.05 5.55 -4.06
N THR A 37 2.97 6.81 -3.63
CA THR A 37 2.13 7.84 -4.28
C THR A 37 2.81 8.56 -5.44
N THR A 38 4.10 8.33 -5.67
CA THR A 38 4.87 8.98 -6.74
C THR A 38 5.55 7.96 -7.65
N GLU A 39 5.68 8.31 -8.92
CA GLU A 39 6.43 7.50 -9.89
C GLU A 39 7.88 7.29 -9.44
N GLY A 40 8.53 8.33 -8.89
CA GLY A 40 9.89 8.22 -8.38
C GLY A 40 10.03 7.20 -7.25
N ALA A 41 9.06 7.14 -6.33
CA ALA A 41 9.07 6.14 -5.26
C ALA A 41 8.90 4.71 -5.80
N VAL A 42 8.06 4.54 -6.83
CA VAL A 42 7.90 3.25 -7.53
C VAL A 42 9.16 2.84 -8.26
N VAL A 43 9.81 3.77 -8.95
CA VAL A 43 11.10 3.53 -9.61
C VAL A 43 12.15 3.12 -8.59
N GLN A 44 12.30 3.88 -7.50
CA GLN A 44 13.27 3.57 -6.45
C GLN A 44 13.01 2.20 -5.80
N ALA A 45 11.74 1.85 -5.57
CA ALA A 45 11.35 0.55 -5.06
C ALA A 45 11.75 -0.59 -6.02
N ALA A 46 11.45 -0.44 -7.31
CA ALA A 46 11.79 -1.43 -8.32
C ALA A 46 13.31 -1.57 -8.54
N GLU A 47 14.05 -0.47 -8.61
CA GLU A 47 15.50 -0.50 -8.74
C GLU A 47 16.15 -1.19 -7.53
N CYS A 48 15.63 -0.95 -6.33
CA CYS A 48 16.08 -1.61 -5.10
C CYS A 48 15.82 -3.13 -5.13
N LEU A 49 14.61 -3.56 -5.53
CA LEU A 49 14.24 -4.98 -5.57
C LEU A 49 14.99 -5.78 -6.65
N TYR A 50 15.28 -5.16 -7.80
CA TYR A 50 15.88 -5.85 -8.94
C TYR A 50 17.37 -5.57 -9.12
N SER A 51 17.97 -4.70 -8.31
CA SER A 51 19.37 -4.25 -8.46
C SER A 51 19.66 -3.81 -9.91
N GLY A 52 18.72 -3.12 -10.53
CA GLY A 52 18.76 -2.70 -11.93
C GLY A 52 18.33 -1.24 -12.09
N ARG A 53 18.34 -0.74 -13.33
CA ARG A 53 17.94 0.63 -13.65
C ARG A 53 16.62 0.64 -14.41
N VAL A 54 15.64 1.44 -13.97
CA VAL A 54 14.41 1.63 -14.74
C VAL A 54 14.70 2.53 -15.93
N VAL A 55 14.35 2.06 -17.13
CA VAL A 55 14.55 2.79 -18.40
C VAL A 55 13.25 3.20 -19.06
N LYS A 56 12.11 2.67 -18.60
CA LYS A 56 10.78 3.09 -19.05
C LYS A 56 9.75 2.83 -17.95
N VAL A 57 8.83 3.78 -17.81
CA VAL A 57 7.65 3.67 -16.95
C VAL A 57 6.41 3.92 -17.80
N GLU A 58 5.40 3.08 -17.62
CA GLU A 58 4.09 3.23 -18.24
C GLU A 58 3.01 2.91 -17.21
N ARG A 59 1.81 3.48 -17.37
CA ARG A 59 0.63 2.99 -16.65
C ARG A 59 -0.08 1.93 -17.50
N ALA A 60 -0.33 0.77 -16.92
CA ALA A 60 -1.06 -0.32 -17.56
C ALA A 60 -2.34 -0.62 -16.79
N GLY A 61 -3.46 -0.83 -17.48
CA GLY A 61 -4.79 -1.02 -16.88
C GLY A 61 -5.68 0.21 -17.03
N SER A 62 -6.84 0.18 -16.35
CA SER A 62 -7.86 1.24 -16.46
C SER A 62 -8.62 1.43 -15.14
N GLY A 63 -9.16 2.64 -14.94
CA GLY A 63 -9.93 2.98 -13.75
C GLY A 63 -9.12 2.80 -12.46
N SER A 64 -9.67 2.04 -11.52
CA SER A 64 -9.00 1.67 -10.25
C SER A 64 -8.03 0.49 -10.39
N ASN A 65 -8.10 -0.27 -11.49
CA ASN A 65 -7.31 -1.48 -11.71
C ASN A 65 -6.11 -1.17 -12.61
N TRP A 66 -5.25 -0.26 -12.16
CA TRP A 66 -4.05 0.14 -12.89
C TRP A 66 -2.78 -0.15 -12.08
N VAL A 67 -1.69 -0.40 -12.80
CA VAL A 67 -0.35 -0.69 -12.25
C VAL A 67 0.71 0.07 -13.03
N TYR A 68 1.91 0.19 -12.47
CA TYR A 68 3.07 0.67 -13.20
C TYR A 68 3.73 -0.47 -13.96
N ARG A 69 3.85 -0.35 -15.28
CA ARG A 69 4.67 -1.25 -16.10
C ARG A 69 6.06 -0.64 -16.25
N LEU A 70 7.04 -1.33 -15.70
CA LEU A 70 8.44 -0.90 -15.65
C LEU A 70 9.28 -1.75 -16.59
N ARG A 71 10.17 -1.11 -17.35
CA ARG A 71 11.26 -1.80 -18.05
C ARG A 71 12.55 -1.56 -17.27
N ILE A 72 13.13 -2.63 -16.78
CA ILE A 72 14.31 -2.61 -15.91
C ILE A 72 15.49 -3.19 -16.69
N LEU A 73 16.51 -2.38 -16.90
CA LEU A 73 17.81 -2.81 -17.40
C LEU A 73 18.58 -3.47 -16.26
N LEU A 74 18.80 -4.77 -16.39
CA LEU A 74 19.59 -5.57 -15.45
C LEU A 74 21.07 -5.56 -15.86
N GLU A 75 21.92 -5.99 -14.93
CA GLU A 75 23.31 -6.30 -15.23
C GLU A 75 23.41 -7.30 -16.41
N GLY A 76 24.38 -7.09 -17.31
CA GLY A 76 24.52 -7.86 -18.54
C GLY A 76 23.62 -7.38 -19.70
N GLY A 77 22.93 -6.25 -19.56
CA GLY A 77 22.21 -5.59 -20.66
C GLY A 77 20.82 -6.14 -20.96
N ARG A 78 20.35 -7.12 -20.18
CA ARG A 78 19.02 -7.71 -20.35
C ARG A 78 17.94 -6.76 -19.80
N VAL A 79 16.89 -6.55 -20.58
CA VAL A 79 15.71 -5.77 -20.14
C VAL A 79 14.60 -6.71 -19.67
N ARG A 80 14.11 -6.52 -18.45
CA ARG A 80 12.95 -7.21 -17.89
C ARG A 80 11.76 -6.25 -17.82
N SER A 81 10.58 -6.71 -18.22
CA SER A 81 9.33 -5.98 -17.99
C SER A 81 8.67 -6.50 -16.72
N VAL A 82 8.23 -5.59 -15.85
CA VAL A 82 7.59 -5.91 -14.56
C VAL A 82 6.38 -5.02 -14.39
N ASP A 83 5.25 -5.60 -14.00
CA ASP A 83 4.09 -4.84 -13.57
C ASP A 83 4.17 -4.68 -12.04
N PHE A 84 3.94 -3.48 -11.55
CA PHE A 84 4.23 -3.07 -10.18
C PHE A 84 3.01 -2.40 -9.57
N ASP A 85 2.54 -2.93 -8.45
CA ASP A 85 1.41 -2.37 -7.72
C ASP A 85 1.91 -1.29 -6.73
N PRO A 86 1.52 -0.02 -6.90
CA PRO A 86 1.92 1.04 -5.98
C PRO A 86 1.29 0.89 -4.59
N ALA A 87 0.18 0.15 -4.44
CA ALA A 87 -0.47 -0.02 -3.15
C ALA A 87 0.34 -0.90 -2.21
N SER A 88 0.74 -2.08 -2.68
CA SER A 88 1.63 -3.00 -1.95
C SER A 88 3.11 -2.64 -2.05
N GLY A 89 3.50 -1.86 -3.05
CA GLY A 89 4.90 -1.62 -3.38
C GLY A 89 5.60 -2.90 -3.87
N GLN A 90 4.87 -3.84 -4.48
CA GLN A 90 5.40 -5.13 -4.92
C GLN A 90 5.15 -5.37 -6.42
N PRO A 91 5.98 -6.19 -7.08
CA PRO A 91 5.69 -6.66 -8.42
C PRO A 91 4.48 -7.60 -8.40
N VAL A 92 3.60 -7.43 -9.38
CA VAL A 92 2.44 -8.29 -9.58
C VAL A 92 2.59 -9.11 -10.85
N ASN A 93 2.08 -10.33 -10.82
CA ASN A 93 2.00 -11.14 -12.03
C ASN A 93 0.84 -10.62 -12.89
N PRO A 94 1.05 -10.36 -14.19
CA PRO A 94 -0.02 -9.97 -15.09
C PRO A 94 -1.22 -10.95 -15.10
N ALA A 95 -0.96 -12.24 -14.84
CA ALA A 95 -2.00 -13.27 -14.81
C ALA A 95 -2.87 -13.25 -13.54
N ASP A 96 -2.41 -12.60 -12.46
CA ASP A 96 -3.11 -12.54 -11.18
C ASP A 96 -4.05 -11.31 -11.12
N ARG A 97 -4.24 -10.61 -12.25
CA ARG A 97 -5.17 -9.48 -12.33
C ARG A 97 -6.61 -9.97 -12.57
N PRO A 98 -7.60 -9.47 -11.81
CA PRO A 98 -9.01 -9.77 -12.01
C PRO A 98 -9.56 -9.20 -13.32
#